data_AF-A0A9X0GX95-F1
#
_entry.id   AF-A0A9X0GX95-F1
#
_cell.length_a   1.000
_cell.length_b   1.000
_cell.length_c   1.000
_cell.angle_alpha   90.00
_cell.angle_beta   90.00
_cell.angle_gamma   90.00
#
_symmetry.space_group_name_H-M   'P 1'
#
loop_
_entity.id
_entity.type
_entity.pdbx_description
1 polymer ?
#
loop_
_entity_poly.entity_id
_entity_poly.type
_entity_poly.pdbx_seq_one_letter_code
_entity_poly.pdbx_strand_id
1 'polypeptide(L)'
;MIEAGELSVDAFLDELEGFIADQVQNIDLGNVQGDGKPILDSLNAQCPMCGGELAVTPRVIGCRACAFKFHPEVSGKMLSPGQIEALLTNGKTGVLKGFHSKKTGKSFEAALKLNHEAKLEFVFSRKPTRA
;
A
#
# COMPACT_ATOMS: atom_id res chain seq x y z
N MET A 1 -4.77 48.43 1.88
CA MET A 1 -3.40 48.98 1.75
C MET A 1 -3.30 50.10 2.75
N ILE A 2 -2.42 50.16 3.76
CA ILE A 2 -1.59 49.21 4.54
C ILE A 2 -1.26 50.09 5.77
N GLU A 3 -1.93 49.87 6.90
CA GLU A 3 -1.88 50.76 8.07
C GLU A 3 -2.20 49.91 9.31
N ALA A 4 -1.39 49.73 10.35
CA ALA A 4 0.04 49.84 10.63
C ALA A 4 0.21 48.83 11.80
N GLY A 5 1.09 47.83 11.78
CA GLY A 5 2.50 47.92 11.49
C GLY A 5 3.27 47.77 12.80
N GLU A 6 3.11 46.65 13.52
CA GLU A 6 3.96 46.35 14.70
C GLU A 6 3.88 44.89 15.17
N LEU A 7 3.92 43.93 14.25
CA LEU A 7 4.35 42.57 14.60
C LEU A 7 5.47 42.22 13.63
N SER A 8 6.71 42.28 14.10
CA SER A 8 7.89 41.90 13.33
C SER A 8 7.73 40.45 12.85
N VAL A 9 8.28 40.13 11.67
CA VAL A 9 8.27 38.77 11.11
C VAL A 9 8.82 37.77 12.14
N ASP A 10 9.83 38.16 12.92
CA ASP A 10 10.36 37.36 14.03
C ASP A 10 9.33 37.09 15.14
N ALA A 11 8.47 38.05 15.50
CA ALA A 11 7.43 37.85 16.52
C ALA A 11 6.34 36.88 16.04
N PHE A 12 6.02 36.91 14.73
CA PHE A 12 5.10 35.94 14.12
C PHE A 12 5.72 34.55 13.98
N LEU A 13 7.04 34.45 13.74
CA LEU A 13 7.77 33.18 13.71
C LEU A 13 7.90 32.56 15.10
N ASP A 14 8.09 33.36 16.14
CA ASP A 14 8.08 32.91 17.55
C ASP A 14 6.69 32.39 17.96
N GLU A 15 5.62 33.07 17.53
CA GLU A 15 4.23 32.59 17.76
C GLU A 15 3.93 31.28 17.01
N LEU A 16 4.43 31.11 15.78
CA LEU A 16 4.28 29.87 15.02
C LEU A 16 5.09 28.72 15.61
N GLU A 17 6.30 28.98 16.13
CA GLU A 17 7.14 27.96 16.76
C GLU A 17 6.51 27.49 18.09
N GLY A 18 5.92 28.41 18.85
CA GLY A 18 5.11 28.09 20.03
C GLY A 18 3.84 27.30 19.70
N PHE A 19 3.12 27.65 18.63
CA PHE A 19 1.92 26.95 18.19
C PHE A 19 2.21 25.52 17.68
N ILE A 20 3.31 25.33 16.94
CA ILE A 20 3.76 23.99 16.53
C ILE A 20 4.20 23.18 17.76
N ALA A 21 4.92 23.78 18.71
CA ALA A 21 5.35 23.11 19.93
C ALA A 21 4.16 22.69 20.82
N ASP A 22 3.12 23.53 20.95
CA ASP A 22 1.90 23.21 21.71
C ASP A 22 1.02 22.17 20.99
N GLN A 23 0.88 22.26 19.66
CA GLN A 23 0.21 21.23 18.87
C GLN A 23 0.92 19.88 18.94
N VAL A 24 2.27 19.84 19.02
CA VAL A 24 3.04 18.59 19.14
C VAL A 24 2.88 17.93 20.51
N GLN A 25 2.51 18.66 21.57
CA GLN A 25 2.30 18.09 22.90
C GLN A 25 0.95 17.38 23.10
N ASN A 26 -0.02 17.62 22.21
CA ASN A 26 -1.31 16.92 22.19
C ASN A 26 -1.59 16.23 20.84
N ILE A 27 -0.53 15.89 20.09
CA ILE A 27 -0.67 14.81 19.11
C ILE A 27 -0.79 13.53 19.92
N ASP A 28 -2.04 13.12 20.15
CA ASP A 28 -2.34 11.73 20.45
C ASP A 28 -1.89 10.91 19.22
N LEU A 29 -0.62 10.49 19.22
CA LEU A 29 -0.09 9.46 18.32
C LEU A 29 -0.83 8.12 18.52
N GLY A 30 -1.76 8.05 19.48
CA GLY A 30 -2.59 6.90 19.81
C GLY A 30 -3.84 6.74 18.95
N ASN A 31 -4.14 7.61 17.98
CA ASN A 31 -5.33 7.43 17.13
C ASN A 31 -5.07 7.32 15.62
N VAL A 32 -3.87 6.87 15.22
CA VAL A 32 -3.78 6.12 13.97
C VAL A 32 -4.44 4.75 14.25
N GLN A 33 -5.74 4.66 14.02
CA GLN A 33 -6.45 3.37 13.98
C GLN A 33 -5.98 2.60 12.76
N GLY A 34 -4.79 2.03 12.92
CA GLY A 34 -4.34 0.86 12.19
C GLY A 34 -4.31 -0.29 13.18
N ASP A 35 -5.48 -0.71 13.69
CA ASP A 35 -5.68 -2.03 14.30
C ASP A 35 -5.48 -3.11 13.23
N GLY A 36 -4.22 -3.23 12.81
CA GLY A 36 -3.74 -4.16 11.83
C GLY A 36 -2.35 -4.48 12.27
N LYS A 37 -2.27 -5.24 13.38
CA LYS A 37 -1.12 -6.07 13.77
C LYS A 37 -0.26 -6.31 12.52
N PRO A 38 1.01 -5.88 12.46
CA PRO A 38 1.81 -6.04 11.24
C PRO A 38 1.94 -7.54 10.97
N ILE A 39 1.10 -8.07 10.06
CA ILE A 39 1.10 -9.51 9.75
C ILE A 39 2.32 -9.86 8.86
N LEU A 40 3.09 -8.87 8.45
CA LEU A 40 4.17 -8.99 7.47
C LEU A 40 5.41 -8.16 7.85
N ASP A 41 5.91 -8.26 9.08
CA ASP A 41 7.18 -7.61 9.49
C ASP A 41 8.40 -8.09 8.70
N SER A 42 8.31 -9.20 7.94
CA SER A 42 9.44 -9.73 7.20
C SER A 42 8.95 -10.46 5.95
N LEU A 43 8.87 -9.74 4.84
CA LEU A 43 8.69 -10.33 3.53
C LEU A 43 10.06 -10.53 2.91
N ASN A 44 10.46 -11.78 2.65
CA ASN A 44 11.82 -12.06 2.16
C ASN A 44 11.89 -11.97 0.63
N ALA A 45 11.46 -10.84 0.09
CA ALA A 45 11.38 -10.59 -1.34
C ALA A 45 11.89 -9.18 -1.69
N GLN A 46 12.53 -9.07 -2.86
CA GLN A 46 13.04 -7.81 -3.39
C GLN A 46 12.05 -7.22 -4.40
N CYS A 47 12.21 -5.93 -4.69
CA CYS A 47 11.38 -5.29 -5.71
C CYS A 47 11.62 -5.91 -7.10
N PRO A 48 10.59 -6.39 -7.80
CA PRO A 48 10.74 -6.99 -9.13
C PRO A 48 11.15 -5.98 -10.21
N MET A 49 11.02 -4.67 -9.94
CA MET A 49 11.37 -3.62 -10.90
C MET A 49 12.81 -3.13 -10.76
N CYS A 50 13.35 -3.08 -9.53
CA CYS A 50 14.67 -2.49 -9.26
C CYS A 50 15.57 -3.28 -8.30
N GLY A 51 15.09 -4.38 -7.71
CA GLY A 51 15.83 -5.17 -6.71
C GLY A 51 15.96 -4.53 -5.32
N GLY A 52 15.37 -3.35 -5.12
CA GLY A 52 15.43 -2.62 -3.85
C GLY A 52 14.52 -3.19 -2.75
N GLU A 53 14.64 -2.60 -1.55
CA GLU A 53 13.85 -2.97 -0.37
C GLU A 53 12.36 -2.62 -0.54
N LEU A 54 11.51 -3.52 -0.05
CA LEU A 54 10.06 -3.36 -0.06
C LEU A 54 9.56 -2.97 1.33
N ALA A 55 8.74 -1.92 1.37
CA ALA A 55 7.92 -1.58 2.52
C ALA A 55 6.57 -2.28 2.41
N VAL A 56 6.26 -3.14 3.36
CA VAL A 56 4.99 -3.85 3.43
C VAL A 56 4.12 -3.21 4.50
N THR A 57 2.91 -2.84 4.11
CA THR A 57 1.86 -2.39 5.02
C THR A 57 0.60 -3.22 4.76
N PRO A 58 -0.35 -3.32 5.72
CA PRO A 58 -1.58 -4.09 5.53
C PRO A 58 -2.44 -3.59 4.36
N ARG A 59 -2.29 -2.32 3.95
CA ARG A 59 -3.04 -1.73 2.84
C ARG A 59 -2.27 -1.68 1.52
N VAL A 60 -0.94 -1.53 1.56
CA VAL A 60 -0.12 -1.33 0.37
C VAL A 60 1.28 -1.92 0.54
N ILE A 61 1.80 -2.50 -0.52
CA ILE A 61 3.18 -2.96 -0.62
C ILE A 61 3.87 -2.10 -1.66
N GLY A 62 4.90 -1.37 -1.24
CA GLY A 62 5.63 -0.43 -2.07
C GLY A 62 7.13 -0.65 -2.02
N CYS A 63 7.84 -0.27 -3.08
CA CYS A 63 9.30 -0.21 -3.03
C CYS A 63 9.76 1.14 -2.46
N ARG A 64 10.82 1.12 -1.67
CA ARG A 64 11.45 2.34 -1.15
C ARG A 64 12.34 3.05 -2.17
N ALA A 65 12.81 2.33 -3.19
CA ALA A 65 13.75 2.83 -4.19
C ALA A 65 13.10 3.20 -5.53
N CYS A 66 11.89 2.76 -5.83
CA CYS A 66 11.19 3.07 -7.10
C CYS A 66 9.69 3.25 -6.89
N ALA A 67 8.97 3.64 -7.96
CA ALA A 67 7.52 3.90 -7.93
C ALA A 67 6.64 2.63 -7.87
N PHE A 68 7.24 1.44 -7.67
CA PHE A 68 6.51 0.19 -7.55
C PHE A 68 5.60 0.20 -6.32
N LYS A 69 4.31 -0.05 -6.52
CA LYS A 69 3.32 -0.20 -5.45
C LYS A 69 2.14 -1.05 -5.89
N PHE A 70 1.62 -1.88 -4.99
CA PHE A 70 0.37 -2.61 -5.21
C PHE A 70 -0.36 -2.86 -3.89
N HIS A 71 -1.65 -3.17 -3.97
CA HIS A 71 -2.48 -3.48 -2.81
C HIS A 71 -2.49 -5.01 -2.61
N PRO A 72 -2.20 -5.52 -1.40
CA PRO A 72 -2.27 -6.95 -1.11
C PRO A 72 -3.71 -7.47 -1.09
N GLU A 73 -4.71 -6.60 -0.99
CA GLU A 73 -6.11 -6.93 -1.25
C GLU A 73 -6.42 -6.79 -2.74
N VAL A 74 -6.84 -7.89 -3.36
CA VAL A 74 -7.13 -7.95 -4.79
C VAL A 74 -8.50 -8.60 -4.99
N SER A 75 -9.44 -7.89 -5.61
CA SER A 75 -10.81 -8.38 -5.87
C SER A 75 -11.53 -8.91 -4.62
N GLY A 76 -11.39 -8.21 -3.48
CA GLY A 76 -12.01 -8.59 -2.20
C GLY A 76 -11.34 -9.77 -1.50
N LYS A 77 -10.17 -10.21 -1.96
CA LYS A 77 -9.37 -11.25 -1.32
C LYS A 77 -8.03 -10.69 -0.88
N MET A 78 -7.67 -10.92 0.38
CA MET A 78 -6.32 -10.65 0.87
C MET A 78 -5.35 -11.76 0.42
N LEU A 79 -4.21 -11.35 -0.13
CA LEU A 79 -3.11 -12.24 -0.47
C LEU A 79 -2.33 -12.61 0.79
N SER A 80 -1.97 -13.89 0.91
CA SER A 80 -1.09 -14.36 1.99
C SER A 80 0.36 -13.94 1.72
N PRO A 81 1.20 -13.80 2.76
CA PRO A 81 2.63 -13.46 2.62
C PRO A 81 3.35 -14.29 1.56
N GLY A 82 3.22 -15.62 1.60
CA GLY A 82 3.86 -16.49 0.59
C GLY A 82 3.37 -16.30 -0.85
N GLN A 83 2.15 -15.79 -1.06
CA GLN A 83 1.64 -15.46 -2.39
C GLN A 83 2.21 -14.13 -2.89
N ILE A 84 2.36 -13.18 -1.98
CA ILE A 84 3.00 -11.88 -2.23
C ILE A 84 4.48 -12.11 -2.55
N GLU A 85 5.17 -12.95 -1.78
CA GLU A 85 6.56 -13.36 -2.07
C GLU A 85 6.66 -14.05 -3.43
N ALA A 86 5.78 -14.99 -3.73
CA ALA A 86 5.77 -15.65 -5.04
C ALA A 86 5.58 -14.64 -6.19
N LEU A 87 4.68 -13.67 -6.03
CA LEU A 87 4.43 -12.60 -7.00
C LEU A 87 5.68 -11.75 -7.22
N LEU A 88 6.38 -11.37 -6.14
CA LEU A 88 7.55 -10.50 -6.20
C LEU A 88 8.77 -11.24 -6.76
N THR A 89 8.97 -12.49 -6.38
CA THR A 89 10.11 -13.31 -6.82
C THR A 89 9.94 -13.82 -8.25
N ASN A 90 8.74 -14.26 -8.63
CA ASN A 90 8.49 -14.85 -9.97
C ASN A 90 7.85 -13.86 -10.95
N GLY A 91 7.47 -12.67 -10.51
CA GLY A 91 6.62 -11.75 -11.28
C GLY A 91 5.18 -12.24 -11.49
N LYS A 92 4.83 -13.41 -10.93
CA LYS A 92 3.51 -14.04 -11.05
C LYS A 92 3.20 -14.92 -9.85
N THR A 93 1.94 -15.00 -9.46
CA THR A 93 1.44 -15.97 -8.49
C THR A 93 1.02 -17.27 -9.17
N GLY A 94 0.82 -18.32 -8.39
CA GLY A 94 0.00 -19.45 -8.81
C GLY A 94 -1.47 -19.07 -8.99
N VAL A 95 -2.29 -20.05 -9.41
CA VAL A 95 -3.74 -19.88 -9.49
C VAL A 95 -4.30 -19.75 -8.07
N LEU A 96 -4.83 -18.57 -7.79
CA LEU A 96 -5.47 -18.21 -6.54
C LEU A 96 -6.98 -18.35 -6.69
N LYS A 97 -7.62 -18.98 -5.71
CA LYS A 97 -9.07 -19.17 -5.65
C LYS A 97 -9.72 -18.15 -4.73
N GLY A 98 -11.00 -17.89 -4.95
CA GLY A 98 -11.82 -17.04 -4.08
C GLY A 98 -11.72 -15.55 -4.37
N PHE A 99 -11.35 -15.16 -5.59
CA PHE A 99 -11.49 -13.76 -6.02
C PHE A 99 -12.95 -13.45 -6.30
N HIS A 100 -13.42 -12.29 -5.86
CA HIS A 100 -14.78 -11.87 -6.13
C HIS A 100 -14.84 -10.96 -7.37
N SER A 101 -15.64 -11.35 -8.37
CA SER A 101 -15.84 -10.56 -9.58
C SER A 101 -16.88 -9.48 -9.34
N LYS A 102 -16.49 -8.20 -9.40
CA LYS A 102 -17.45 -7.08 -9.37
C LYS A 102 -18.48 -7.14 -10.49
N LYS A 103 -18.13 -7.74 -11.64
CA LYS A 103 -19.01 -7.79 -12.82
C LYS A 103 -20.09 -8.86 -12.71
N THR A 104 -19.77 -10.01 -12.12
CA THR A 104 -20.68 -11.17 -12.08
C THR A 104 -21.16 -11.52 -10.67
N GLY A 105 -20.57 -10.92 -9.63
CA GLY A 105 -20.83 -11.27 -8.23
C GLY A 105 -20.40 -12.69 -7.86
N LYS A 106 -19.64 -13.37 -8.73
CA LYS A 106 -19.22 -14.76 -8.53
C LYS A 106 -17.77 -14.82 -8.12
N SER A 107 -17.46 -15.83 -7.30
CA SER A 107 -16.09 -16.21 -7.00
C SER A 107 -15.43 -16.86 -8.21
N PHE A 108 -14.20 -16.49 -8.51
CA PHE A 108 -13.40 -17.06 -9.59
C PHE A 108 -11.98 -17.38 -9.13
N GLU A 109 -11.28 -18.15 -9.96
CA GLU A 109 -9.87 -18.47 -9.78
C GLU A 109 -9.04 -17.88 -10.92
N ALA A 110 -7.91 -17.29 -10.56
CA ALA A 110 -6.99 -16.66 -11.50
C ALA A 110 -5.58 -16.63 -10.92
N ALA A 111 -4.55 -16.59 -11.76
CA ALA A 111 -3.23 -16.17 -11.31
C ALA A 111 -3.12 -14.64 -11.40
N LEU A 112 -2.23 -14.04 -10.63
CA LEU A 112 -1.86 -12.64 -10.74
C LEU A 112 -0.48 -12.56 -11.39
N LYS A 113 -0.30 -11.64 -12.34
CA LYS A 113 1.02 -11.28 -12.88
C LYS A 113 1.26 -9.79 -12.69
N LEU A 114 2.52 -9.41 -12.58
CA LEU A 114 2.92 -8.01 -12.72
C LEU A 114 3.14 -7.70 -14.20
N ASN A 115 2.55 -6.61 -14.68
CA ASN A 115 2.83 -6.09 -16.01
C ASN A 115 4.07 -5.16 -16.00
N HIS A 116 4.46 -4.66 -17.17
CA HIS A 116 5.59 -3.74 -17.32
C HIS A 116 5.40 -2.39 -16.62
N GLU A 117 4.16 -2.02 -16.30
CA GLU A 117 3.81 -0.81 -15.54
C GLU A 117 3.74 -1.06 -14.02
N ALA A 118 4.24 -2.20 -13.53
CA ALA A 118 4.13 -2.60 -12.12
C ALA A 118 2.69 -2.76 -11.60
N LYS A 119 1.72 -2.98 -12.49
CA LYS A 119 0.32 -3.23 -12.14
C LYS A 119 0.03 -4.72 -12.12
N LEU A 120 -0.88 -5.11 -11.22
CA LEU A 120 -1.42 -6.46 -11.13
C LEU A 120 -2.42 -6.71 -12.26
N GLU A 121 -2.21 -7.80 -12.99
CA GLU A 121 -3.13 -8.31 -14.00
C GLU A 121 -3.57 -9.74 -13.68
N PHE A 122 -4.85 -10.03 -13.90
CA PHE A 122 -5.38 -11.38 -13.77
C PHE A 122 -5.04 -12.22 -15.00
N VAL A 123 -4.44 -13.38 -14.77
CA VAL A 123 -4.15 -14.40 -15.76
C VAL A 123 -5.10 -15.57 -15.52
N PHE A 124 -6.08 -15.70 -16.39
CA PHE A 124 -7.04 -16.81 -16.35
C PHE A 124 -6.47 -17.98 -17.14
N SER A 125 -6.05 -19.05 -16.46
CA SER A 125 -5.81 -20.34 -17.13
C SER A 125 -7.17 -20.91 -17.51
N ARG A 126 -7.54 -20.80 -18.79
CA ARG A 126 -8.83 -21.26 -19.29
C ARG A 126 -9.05 -22.73 -18.92
N LYS A 127 -9.98 -22.98 -18.01
CA LYS A 127 -10.95 -24.08 -18.15
C LYS A 127 -12.32 -23.55 -17.72
N PRO A 128 -13.18 -23.16 -18.68
CA PRO A 128 -14.57 -22.89 -18.38
C PRO A 128 -15.23 -24.22 -18.05
N THR A 129 -15.33 -24.60 -16.78
CA THR A 129 -16.25 -25.65 -16.39
C THR A 129 -17.65 -25.04 -16.40
N ARG A 130 -18.33 -25.14 -17.54
CA ARG A 130 -19.78 -24.97 -17.62
C ARG A 130 -20.39 -26.14 -16.84
N ALA A 131 -21.22 -25.83 -15.85
CA ALA A 131 -22.26 -26.72 -15.35
C ALA A 131 -23.59 -26.00 -15.59
#